data_AF-A0A846PGL4-F1
#
_entry.id   AF-A0A846PGL4-F1
#
_cell.length_a   1.000
_cell.length_b   1.000
_cell.length_c   1.000
_cell.angle_alpha   90.00
_cell.angle_beta   90.00
_cell.angle_gamma   90.00
#
_symmetry.space_group_name_H-M   'P 1'
#
loop_
_entity.id
_entity.type
_entity.pdbx_description
1 polymer ?
#
loop_
_entity_poly.entity_id
_entity_poly.type
_entity_poly.pdbx_seq_one_letter_code
_entity_poly.pdbx_strand_id
1 'polypeptide(L)'
;MYLVVVPINSADTIKIKGEGDTVEYAVKMKRMPQESMMNQLLEKNMVDHKLVDNLAQILADFHSKAETNRRISEFGSLTVIDANWEENFEQTREFVGQTILMKDFKRIHQRIDEFMKRNASLFEKRVAGNRVKDCHGDIHSGNIFVTDRIYIFDAIEFNERFRYSDIASDIAFLAMDLDFKDRTDLSGLFVERYL
;
A
#
# COMPACT_ATOMS: atom_id res chain seq x y z
N MET A 1 -6.22 -1.07 17.75
CA MET A 1 -4.88 -1.64 17.49
C MET A 1 -3.82 -0.76 18.13
N TYR A 2 -3.64 0.48 17.67
CA TYR A 2 -2.81 1.51 18.33
C TYR A 2 -3.36 1.92 19.70
N LEU A 3 -2.51 2.07 20.71
CA LEU A 3 -2.90 2.40 22.09
C LEU A 3 -2.34 3.74 22.54
N VAL A 4 -1.01 3.93 22.48
CA VAL A 4 -0.36 5.16 22.96
C VAL A 4 1.08 5.28 22.43
N VAL A 5 1.55 6.50 22.20
CA VAL A 5 2.97 6.80 21.96
C VAL A 5 3.71 6.82 23.30
N VAL A 6 4.83 6.11 23.38
CA VAL A 6 5.63 5.95 24.61
C VAL A 6 7.05 6.47 24.36
N PRO A 7 7.63 7.24 25.29
CA PRO A 7 9.01 7.67 25.15
C PRO A 7 9.96 6.48 25.36
N ILE A 8 11.08 6.52 24.66
CA ILE A 8 12.28 5.72 24.88
C ILE A 8 13.30 6.66 25.52
N ASN A 9 13.70 6.34 26.75
CA ASN A 9 14.58 7.17 27.56
C ASN A 9 15.97 6.53 27.65
N SER A 10 16.99 7.37 27.67
CA SER A 10 18.38 6.96 27.83
C SER A 10 18.99 7.60 29.09
N ALA A 11 19.45 6.73 29.99
CA ALA A 11 20.36 7.07 31.10
C ALA A 11 21.55 6.09 31.01
N ASP A 12 21.83 5.32 32.07
CA ASP A 12 22.82 4.23 32.01
C ASP A 12 22.38 3.06 31.10
N THR A 13 21.07 2.96 30.83
CA THR A 13 20.47 1.95 29.95
C THR A 13 19.34 2.57 29.14
N ILE A 14 19.00 1.96 27.99
CA ILE A 14 17.84 2.37 27.17
C ILE A 14 16.60 1.63 27.67
N LYS A 15 15.54 2.38 28.01
CA LYS A 15 14.26 1.81 28.49
C LYS A 15 13.06 2.54 27.91
N ILE A 16 11.98 1.79 27.67
CA ILE A 16 10.67 2.36 27.34
C ILE A 16 10.04 2.91 28.62
N LYS A 17 9.65 4.19 28.62
CA LYS A 17 9.17 4.92 29.81
C LYS A 17 10.15 4.83 30.98
N GLY A 18 11.44 5.03 30.68
CA GLY A 18 12.52 5.00 31.65
C GLY A 18 12.82 6.36 32.28
N GLU A 19 13.94 6.43 32.98
CA GLU A 19 14.54 7.67 33.48
C GLU A 19 15.54 8.24 32.46
N GLY A 20 15.87 9.52 32.59
CA GLY A 20 16.77 10.23 31.67
C GLY A 20 16.05 10.86 30.47
N ASP A 21 16.84 11.39 29.53
CA ASP A 21 16.33 12.15 28.40
C ASP A 21 15.60 11.24 27.40
N THR A 22 14.51 11.75 26.82
CA THR A 22 13.82 11.06 25.72
C THR A 22 14.67 11.13 24.46
N VAL A 23 15.10 9.98 23.95
CA VAL A 23 15.94 9.87 22.75
C VAL A 23 15.14 9.47 21.51
N GLU A 24 14.00 8.79 21.69
CA GLU A 24 13.12 8.34 20.61
C GLU A 24 11.72 8.06 21.16
N TYR A 25 10.74 7.82 20.28
CA TYR A 25 9.39 7.38 20.63
C TYR A 25 9.06 6.02 20.00
N ALA A 26 8.21 5.26 20.67
CA ALA A 26 7.61 4.05 20.13
C ALA A 26 6.09 4.10 20.22
N VAL A 27 5.42 3.32 19.38
CA VAL A 27 3.98 3.14 19.43
C VAL A 27 3.67 1.84 20.19
N LYS A 28 2.94 1.93 21.30
CA LYS A 28 2.37 0.76 21.98
C LYS A 28 1.09 0.33 21.28
N MET A 29 1.02 -0.94 20.88
CA MET A 29 -0.12 -1.53 20.16
C MET A 29 -0.67 -2.77 20.89
N LYS A 30 -1.93 -3.09 20.64
CA LYS A 30 -2.54 -4.38 20.99
C LYS A 30 -1.97 -5.43 20.04
N ARG A 31 -1.34 -6.47 20.59
CA ARG A 31 -0.87 -7.62 19.81
C ARG A 31 -2.07 -8.34 19.19
N MET A 32 -2.10 -8.40 17.87
CA MET A 32 -3.10 -9.16 17.12
C MET A 32 -2.63 -10.61 16.92
N PRO A 33 -3.53 -11.60 16.87
CA PRO A 33 -3.19 -12.98 16.55
C PRO A 33 -2.64 -13.06 15.11
N GLN A 34 -1.48 -13.68 14.92
CA GLN A 34 -0.82 -13.74 13.62
C GLN A 34 -1.57 -14.64 12.64
N GLU A 35 -2.21 -15.67 13.16
CA GLU A 35 -3.12 -16.58 12.45
C GLU A 35 -4.34 -15.88 11.84
N SER A 36 -4.63 -14.65 12.28
CA SER A 36 -5.70 -13.81 11.75
C SER A 36 -5.22 -12.82 10.68
N MET A 37 -3.93 -12.81 10.33
CA MET A 37 -3.40 -12.00 9.22
C MET A 37 -3.91 -12.57 7.89
N MET A 38 -4.34 -11.70 6.98
CA MET A 38 -5.06 -12.10 5.77
C MET A 38 -4.19 -12.97 4.86
N ASN A 39 -2.89 -12.73 4.77
CA ASN A 39 -1.96 -13.60 4.04
C ASN A 39 -1.99 -15.06 4.54
N GLN A 40 -2.04 -15.29 5.87
CA GLN A 40 -2.15 -16.62 6.46
C GLN A 40 -3.54 -17.24 6.26
N LEU A 41 -4.58 -16.40 6.25
CA LEU A 41 -5.94 -16.85 5.95
C LEU A 41 -6.10 -17.25 4.48
N LEU A 42 -5.45 -16.54 3.56
CA LEU A 42 -5.41 -16.87 2.13
C LEU A 42 -4.78 -18.25 1.91
N GLU A 43 -3.64 -18.52 2.55
CA GLU A 43 -2.97 -19.84 2.49
C GLU A 43 -3.85 -20.99 3.02
N LYS A 44 -4.76 -20.70 3.94
CA LYS A 44 -5.73 -21.65 4.50
C LYS A 44 -7.07 -21.68 3.76
N ASN A 45 -7.22 -20.93 2.67
CA ASN A 45 -8.49 -20.75 1.95
C ASN A 45 -9.65 -20.26 2.84
N MET A 46 -9.34 -19.43 3.85
CA MET A 46 -10.31 -18.89 4.81
C MET A 46 -10.81 -17.48 4.46
N VAL A 47 -10.33 -16.91 3.35
CA VAL A 47 -10.85 -15.65 2.82
C VAL A 47 -11.95 -15.96 1.81
N ASP A 48 -13.18 -15.63 2.17
CA ASP A 48 -14.37 -15.80 1.34
C ASP A 48 -14.77 -14.51 0.62
N HIS A 49 -15.74 -14.61 -0.27
CA HIS A 49 -16.23 -13.48 -1.06
C HIS A 49 -16.83 -12.38 -0.19
N LYS A 50 -17.51 -12.74 0.90
CA LYS A 50 -18.15 -11.78 1.80
C LYS A 50 -17.12 -10.92 2.53
N LEU A 51 -15.99 -11.51 2.92
CA LEU A 51 -14.87 -10.78 3.51
C LEU A 51 -14.29 -9.79 2.49
N VAL A 52 -14.09 -10.22 1.24
CA VAL A 52 -13.60 -9.36 0.17
C VAL A 52 -14.57 -8.21 -0.13
N ASP A 53 -15.87 -8.49 -0.19
CA ASP A 53 -16.93 -7.46 -0.34
C ASP A 53 -16.82 -6.40 0.77
N ASN A 54 -16.69 -6.84 2.04
CA ASN A 54 -16.56 -5.94 3.18
C ASN A 54 -15.26 -5.11 3.12
N LEU A 55 -14.16 -5.73 2.69
CA LEU A 55 -12.87 -5.07 2.56
C LEU A 55 -12.91 -3.98 1.48
N ALA A 56 -13.52 -4.29 0.32
CA ALA A 56 -13.73 -3.34 -0.75
C ALA A 56 -14.57 -2.13 -0.29
N GLN A 57 -15.65 -2.37 0.46
CA GLN A 57 -16.48 -1.29 0.99
C GLN A 57 -15.72 -0.40 1.99
N ILE A 58 -14.92 -0.99 2.89
CA ILE A 58 -14.09 -0.24 3.84
C ILE A 58 -13.13 0.70 3.09
N LEU A 59 -12.47 0.20 2.04
CA LEU A 59 -11.52 0.98 1.25
C LEU A 59 -12.21 2.04 0.38
N ALA A 60 -13.37 1.73 -0.20
CA ALA A 60 -14.18 2.70 -0.93
C ALA A 60 -14.62 3.86 -0.01
N ASP A 61 -15.08 3.54 1.21
CA ASP A 61 -15.45 4.52 2.21
C ASP A 61 -14.26 5.36 2.66
N PHE A 62 -13.11 4.74 2.90
CA PHE A 62 -11.86 5.43 3.24
C PHE A 62 -11.46 6.40 2.13
N HIS A 63 -11.34 5.93 0.89
CA HIS A 63 -10.97 6.75 -0.26
C HIS A 63 -11.99 7.85 -0.56
N SER A 64 -13.28 7.64 -0.29
CA SER A 64 -14.29 8.69 -0.47
C SER A 64 -14.05 9.89 0.46
N LYS A 65 -13.52 9.64 1.67
CA LYS A 65 -13.28 10.63 2.73
C LYS A 65 -11.83 11.12 2.79
N ALA A 66 -10.90 10.42 2.14
CA ALA A 66 -9.48 10.76 2.13
C ALA A 66 -9.23 12.17 1.59
N GLU A 67 -8.28 12.87 2.20
CA GLU A 67 -7.93 14.25 1.86
C GLU A 67 -7.41 14.33 0.43
N THR A 68 -7.75 15.42 -0.25
CA THR A 68 -7.14 15.81 -1.52
C THR A 68 -7.08 17.32 -1.59
N ASN A 69 -5.99 17.84 -2.13
CA ASN A 69 -5.75 19.27 -2.29
C ASN A 69 -4.70 19.45 -3.41
N ARG A 70 -4.43 20.71 -3.78
CA ARG A 70 -3.49 21.02 -4.88
C ARG A 70 -2.12 20.36 -4.69
N ARG A 71 -1.57 20.35 -3.47
CA ARG A 71 -0.28 19.74 -3.17
C ARG A 71 -0.32 18.22 -3.34
N ILE A 72 -1.36 17.56 -2.82
CA ILE A 72 -1.55 16.11 -2.98
C ILE A 72 -1.68 15.75 -4.47
N SER A 73 -2.44 16.53 -5.24
CA SER A 73 -2.67 16.29 -6.66
C SER A 73 -1.38 16.30 -7.51
N GLU A 74 -0.34 17.03 -7.10
CA GLU A 74 0.95 17.09 -7.82
C GLU A 74 1.63 15.70 -7.90
N PHE A 75 1.39 14.83 -6.91
CA PHE A 75 1.96 13.48 -6.85
C PHE A 75 1.36 12.50 -7.86
N GLY A 76 0.19 12.81 -8.43
CA GLY A 76 -0.38 12.03 -9.54
C GLY A 76 0.08 12.48 -10.92
N SER A 77 0.98 13.47 -11.00
CA SER A 77 1.54 13.89 -12.29
C SER A 77 2.36 12.76 -12.91
N LEU A 78 2.34 12.67 -14.25
CA LEU A 78 3.12 11.68 -14.98
C LEU A 78 4.62 11.79 -14.67
N THR A 79 5.14 12.99 -14.44
CA THR A 79 6.54 13.19 -14.07
C THR A 79 6.89 12.49 -12.74
N VAL A 80 6.02 12.58 -11.73
CA VAL A 80 6.23 11.89 -10.45
C VAL A 80 6.07 10.38 -10.61
N ILE A 81 5.06 9.93 -11.36
CA ILE A 81 4.81 8.51 -11.59
C ILE A 81 5.97 7.85 -12.37
N ASP A 82 6.47 8.53 -13.39
CA ASP A 82 7.63 8.09 -14.19
C ASP A 82 8.88 7.98 -13.32
N ALA A 83 9.16 8.98 -12.49
CA ALA A 83 10.28 8.93 -11.54
C ALA A 83 10.18 7.77 -10.54
N ASN A 84 8.97 7.43 -10.08
CA ASN A 84 8.75 6.27 -9.21
C ASN A 84 9.07 4.95 -9.94
N TRP A 85 8.69 4.84 -11.20
CA TRP A 85 9.00 3.65 -12.00
C TRP A 85 10.49 3.52 -12.31
N GLU A 86 11.15 4.61 -12.68
CA GLU A 86 12.61 4.63 -12.90
C GLU A 86 13.38 4.22 -11.63
N GLU A 87 12.95 4.69 -10.46
CA GLU A 87 13.54 4.26 -9.19
C GLU A 87 13.33 2.76 -8.93
N ASN A 88 12.13 2.23 -9.18
CA ASN A 88 11.87 0.79 -9.09
C ASN A 88 12.80 0.00 -10.03
N PHE A 89 13.03 0.46 -11.25
CA PHE A 89 13.95 -0.19 -12.19
C PHE A 89 15.40 -0.12 -11.74
N GLU A 90 15.82 1.01 -11.18
CA GLU A 90 17.20 1.17 -10.70
C GLU A 90 17.46 0.27 -9.48
N GLN A 91 16.54 0.24 -8.51
CA GLN A 91 16.62 -0.62 -7.34
C GLN A 91 16.54 -2.11 -7.68
N THR A 92 15.84 -2.47 -8.75
CA THR A 92 15.72 -3.89 -9.16
C THR A 92 16.81 -4.34 -10.13
N ARG A 93 17.66 -3.43 -10.62
CA ARG A 93 18.69 -3.70 -11.63
C ARG A 93 19.68 -4.78 -11.19
N GLU A 94 20.07 -4.78 -9.91
CA GLU A 94 21.05 -5.75 -9.40
C GLU A 94 20.55 -7.20 -9.46
N PHE A 95 19.23 -7.41 -9.43
CA PHE A 95 18.62 -8.74 -9.49
C PHE A 95 18.49 -9.28 -10.92
N VAL A 96 18.79 -8.47 -11.93
CA VAL A 96 18.74 -8.89 -13.33
C VAL A 96 19.87 -9.88 -13.63
N GLY A 97 19.51 -11.05 -14.14
CA GLY A 97 20.42 -12.18 -14.33
C GLY A 97 20.58 -13.07 -13.10
N GLN A 98 20.00 -12.69 -11.96
CA GLN A 98 19.95 -13.50 -10.74
C GLN A 98 18.57 -14.13 -10.56
N THR A 99 17.57 -13.30 -10.27
CA THR A 99 16.17 -13.70 -10.07
C THR A 99 15.23 -13.13 -11.13
N ILE A 100 15.61 -12.03 -11.78
CA ILE A 100 14.85 -11.40 -12.87
C ILE A 100 15.56 -11.69 -14.20
N LEU A 101 14.86 -12.27 -15.17
CA LEU A 101 15.42 -12.46 -16.50
C LEU A 101 15.51 -11.12 -17.24
N MET A 102 16.64 -10.86 -17.90
CA MET A 102 16.87 -9.62 -18.68
C MET A 102 15.76 -9.36 -19.71
N LYS A 103 15.21 -10.42 -20.32
CA LYS A 103 14.10 -10.29 -21.27
C LYS A 103 12.83 -9.75 -20.62
N ASP A 104 12.55 -10.16 -19.38
CA ASP A 104 11.32 -9.80 -18.66
C ASP A 104 11.47 -8.39 -18.09
N PHE A 105 12.65 -8.05 -17.55
CA PHE A 105 12.99 -6.68 -17.14
C PHE A 105 12.76 -5.68 -18.28
N LYS A 106 13.35 -5.93 -19.46
CA LYS A 106 13.17 -5.08 -20.65
C LYS A 106 11.71 -5.01 -21.10
N ARG A 107 11.00 -6.13 -21.09
CA ARG A 107 9.59 -6.20 -21.48
C ARG A 107 8.70 -5.38 -20.54
N ILE A 108 8.90 -5.48 -19.23
CA ILE A 108 8.16 -4.74 -18.21
C ILE A 108 8.43 -3.24 -18.37
N HIS A 109 9.70 -2.85 -18.47
CA HIS A 109 10.10 -1.46 -18.70
C HIS A 109 9.47 -0.86 -19.95
N GLN A 110 9.54 -1.56 -21.09
CA GLN A 110 8.92 -1.08 -22.33
C GLN A 110 7.40 -0.95 -22.19
N ARG A 111 6.73 -1.90 -21.53
CA ARG A 111 5.28 -1.88 -21.37
C ARG A 111 4.80 -0.71 -20.52
N ILE A 112 5.52 -0.40 -19.45
CA ILE A 112 5.20 0.73 -18.56
C ILE A 112 5.41 2.05 -19.28
N ASP A 113 6.56 2.24 -19.94
CA ASP A 113 6.85 3.46 -20.71
C ASP A 113 5.81 3.69 -21.83
N GLU A 114 5.51 2.65 -22.62
CA GLU A 114 4.48 2.73 -23.66
C GLU A 114 3.08 3.02 -23.08
N PHE A 115 2.74 2.43 -21.93
CA PHE A 115 1.45 2.66 -21.28
C PHE A 115 1.32 4.11 -20.82
N MET A 116 2.32 4.65 -20.13
CA MET A 116 2.32 6.04 -19.65
C MET A 116 2.22 7.02 -20.83
N LYS A 117 3.02 6.82 -21.88
CA LYS A 117 3.00 7.67 -23.08
C LYS A 117 1.66 7.64 -23.81
N ARG A 118 1.09 6.45 -24.04
CA ARG A 118 -0.19 6.31 -24.77
C ARG A 118 -1.38 6.82 -23.98
N ASN A 119 -1.31 6.75 -22.65
CA ASN A 119 -2.43 7.07 -21.77
C ASN A 119 -2.23 8.38 -20.99
N ALA A 120 -1.37 9.30 -21.45
CA ALA A 120 -1.06 10.52 -20.70
C ALA A 120 -2.33 11.30 -20.26
N SER A 121 -3.30 11.43 -21.18
CA SER A 121 -4.59 12.07 -20.89
C SER A 121 -5.45 11.36 -19.83
N LEU A 122 -5.25 10.05 -19.61
CA LEU A 122 -5.92 9.31 -18.54
C LEU A 122 -5.42 9.77 -17.18
N PHE A 123 -4.10 9.88 -17.00
CA PHE A 123 -3.51 10.36 -15.75
C PHE A 123 -3.95 11.79 -15.45
N GLU A 124 -3.90 12.68 -16.45
CA GLU A 124 -4.37 14.07 -16.33
C GLU A 124 -5.84 14.14 -15.90
N LYS A 125 -6.71 13.31 -16.52
CA LYS A 125 -8.14 13.23 -16.14
C LYS A 125 -8.33 12.78 -14.69
N ARG A 126 -7.49 11.86 -14.21
CA ARG A 126 -7.58 11.36 -12.82
C ARG A 126 -7.13 12.42 -11.81
N VAL A 127 -6.06 13.16 -12.11
CA VAL A 127 -5.63 14.33 -11.32
C VAL A 127 -6.74 15.37 -11.28
N ALA A 128 -7.27 15.76 -12.45
CA ALA A 128 -8.37 16.74 -12.55
C ALA A 128 -9.68 16.25 -11.88
N GLY A 129 -9.88 14.94 -11.80
CA GLY A 129 -11.01 14.30 -11.14
C GLY A 129 -10.82 14.05 -9.64
N ASN A 130 -9.81 14.67 -9.00
CA ASN A 130 -9.51 14.54 -7.57
C ASN A 130 -9.35 13.06 -7.12
N ARG A 131 -8.75 12.23 -7.99
CA ARG A 131 -8.48 10.81 -7.70
C ARG A 131 -7.15 10.56 -6.99
N VAL A 132 -6.29 11.58 -6.94
CA VAL A 132 -5.05 11.56 -6.15
C VAL A 132 -5.37 12.03 -4.74
N LYS A 133 -5.12 11.18 -3.75
CA LYS A 133 -5.56 11.39 -2.37
C LYS A 133 -4.47 11.03 -1.39
N ASP A 134 -4.69 11.40 -0.14
CA ASP A 134 -3.97 10.88 1.01
C ASP A 134 -4.38 9.42 1.28
N CYS A 135 -3.71 8.51 0.58
CA CYS A 135 -4.00 7.08 0.53
C CYS A 135 -3.26 6.31 1.64
N HIS A 136 -3.44 4.99 1.70
CA HIS A 136 -2.67 4.13 2.61
C HIS A 136 -1.24 3.92 2.10
N GLY A 137 -1.09 3.68 0.80
CA GLY A 137 0.20 3.55 0.10
C GLY A 137 0.86 2.17 0.21
N ASP A 138 0.25 1.21 0.91
CA ASP A 138 0.84 -0.12 1.17
C ASP A 138 -0.21 -1.18 1.54
N ILE A 139 -1.36 -1.18 0.83
CA ILE A 139 -2.44 -2.14 1.10
C ILE A 139 -2.09 -3.48 0.45
N HIS A 140 -1.66 -4.44 1.26
CA HIS A 140 -1.49 -5.84 0.86
C HIS A 140 -1.95 -6.77 1.99
N SER A 141 -2.16 -8.06 1.71
CA SER A 141 -2.73 -9.02 2.69
C SER A 141 -1.88 -9.25 3.94
N GLY A 142 -0.60 -8.85 3.94
CA GLY A 142 0.26 -8.84 5.13
C GLY A 142 -0.06 -7.71 6.10
N ASN A 143 -0.68 -6.64 5.60
CA ASN A 143 -1.07 -5.45 6.37
C ASN A 143 -2.55 -5.47 6.78
N ILE A 144 -3.18 -6.65 6.74
CA ILE A 144 -4.61 -6.82 7.04
C ILE A 144 -4.81 -7.92 8.08
N PHE A 145 -5.46 -7.59 9.19
CA PHE A 145 -5.96 -8.56 10.17
C PHE A 145 -7.47 -8.72 10.05
N VAL A 146 -7.95 -9.96 10.04
CA VAL A 146 -9.38 -10.32 10.02
C VAL A 146 -9.72 -11.01 11.33
N THR A 147 -10.37 -10.28 12.24
CA THR A 147 -10.69 -10.75 13.60
C THR A 147 -12.16 -10.49 13.93
N ASP A 148 -12.46 -9.80 15.03
CA ASP A 148 -13.81 -9.28 15.32
C ASP A 148 -14.27 -8.27 14.27
N ARG A 149 -13.30 -7.62 13.62
CA ARG A 149 -13.45 -6.77 12.45
C ARG A 149 -12.18 -6.83 11.59
N ILE A 150 -12.22 -6.16 10.45
CA ILE A 150 -11.06 -5.97 9.57
C ILE A 150 -10.24 -4.78 10.11
N TYR A 151 -8.94 -4.98 10.28
CA TYR A 151 -7.96 -3.93 10.55
C TYR A 151 -6.96 -3.88 9.40
N ILE A 152 -6.92 -2.75 8.70
CA ILE A 152 -5.88 -2.43 7.72
C ILE A 152 -4.91 -1.50 8.46
N PHE A 153 -3.63 -1.86 8.52
CA PHE A 153 -2.64 -1.17 9.35
C PHE A 153 -1.35 -0.95 8.56
N ASP A 154 -0.43 -0.17 9.16
CA ASP A 154 0.87 0.14 8.56
C ASP A 154 0.80 1.00 7.30
N ALA A 155 -0.06 2.02 7.33
CA ALA A 155 -0.08 3.06 6.30
C ALA A 155 1.26 3.81 6.27
N ILE A 156 1.72 4.18 5.08
CA ILE A 156 2.95 4.96 4.94
C ILE A 156 2.68 6.40 5.40
N GLU A 157 3.23 6.78 6.54
CA GLU A 157 3.01 8.14 7.10
C GLU A 157 4.13 9.13 6.78
N PHE A 158 5.36 8.62 6.57
CA PHE A 158 6.59 9.42 6.54
C PHE A 158 7.06 9.81 5.13
N ASN A 159 6.55 9.15 4.09
CA ASN A 159 6.92 9.42 2.70
C ASN A 159 5.69 9.84 1.89
N GLU A 160 5.55 11.15 1.68
CA GLU A 160 4.45 11.74 0.92
C GLU A 160 4.34 11.16 -0.51
N ARG A 161 5.46 10.75 -1.14
CA ARG A 161 5.43 10.23 -2.51
C ARG A 161 4.81 8.84 -2.64
N PHE A 162 4.81 8.07 -1.56
CA PHE A 162 4.16 6.76 -1.50
C PHE A 162 2.76 6.84 -0.89
N ARG A 163 2.56 7.80 0.02
CA ARG A 163 1.29 8.08 0.68
C ARG A 163 0.30 8.81 -0.23
N TYR A 164 0.74 9.86 -0.92
CA TYR A 164 -0.08 10.64 -1.84
C TYR A 164 -0.04 9.99 -3.20
N SER A 165 -1.11 9.28 -3.54
CA SER A 165 -1.17 8.50 -4.77
C SER A 165 -2.59 8.48 -5.33
N ASP A 166 -2.70 8.02 -6.57
CA ASP A 166 -4.01 7.76 -7.14
C ASP A 166 -4.66 6.58 -6.42
N ILE A 167 -5.94 6.70 -6.03
CA ILE A 167 -6.69 5.63 -5.36
C ILE A 167 -6.69 4.31 -6.14
N ALA A 168 -6.53 4.34 -7.48
CA ALA A 168 -6.40 3.13 -8.27
C ALA A 168 -5.07 2.41 -8.01
N SER A 169 -4.00 3.13 -7.67
CA SER A 169 -2.71 2.53 -7.29
C SER A 169 -2.83 1.79 -5.96
N ASP A 170 -3.52 2.40 -4.97
CA ASP A 170 -3.69 1.81 -3.64
C ASP A 170 -4.51 0.51 -3.71
N ILE A 171 -5.56 0.48 -4.54
CA ILE A 171 -6.39 -0.71 -4.78
C ILE A 171 -5.68 -1.74 -5.65
N ALA A 172 -4.92 -1.31 -6.67
CA ALA A 172 -4.16 -2.22 -7.51
C ALA A 172 -3.12 -3.00 -6.70
N PHE A 173 -2.56 -2.43 -5.64
CA PHE A 173 -1.55 -3.10 -4.84
C PHE A 173 -2.10 -4.36 -4.14
N LEU A 174 -3.29 -4.27 -3.53
CA LEU A 174 -3.94 -5.45 -2.95
C LEU A 174 -4.40 -6.45 -4.02
N ALA A 175 -4.91 -5.97 -5.16
CA ALA A 175 -5.31 -6.84 -6.26
C ALA A 175 -4.11 -7.66 -6.79
N MET A 176 -2.96 -7.01 -7.00
CA MET A 176 -1.71 -7.66 -7.39
C MET A 176 -1.21 -8.65 -6.33
N ASP A 177 -1.34 -8.33 -5.04
CA ASP A 177 -0.99 -9.26 -3.95
C ASP A 177 -1.90 -10.51 -3.95
N LEU A 178 -3.21 -10.34 -4.20
CA LEU A 178 -4.13 -11.48 -4.35
C LEU A 178 -3.78 -12.34 -5.58
N ASP A 179 -3.45 -11.71 -6.71
CA ASP A 179 -2.99 -12.42 -7.91
C ASP A 179 -1.67 -13.15 -7.67
N PHE A 180 -0.72 -12.54 -6.96
CA PHE A 180 0.54 -13.17 -6.57
C PHE A 180 0.33 -14.39 -5.65
N LYS A 181 -0.77 -14.43 -4.90
CA LYS A 181 -1.18 -15.55 -4.05
C LYS A 181 -2.11 -16.54 -4.76
N ASP A 182 -2.17 -16.53 -6.09
CA ASP A 182 -3.01 -17.39 -6.94
C ASP A 182 -4.52 -17.26 -6.64
N ARG A 183 -4.96 -16.11 -6.13
CA ARG A 183 -6.37 -15.79 -5.82
C ARG A 183 -6.94 -14.74 -6.78
N THR A 184 -6.77 -14.96 -8.08
CA THR A 184 -7.34 -14.10 -9.13
C THR A 184 -8.87 -14.04 -9.08
N ASP A 185 -9.52 -15.07 -8.53
CA ASP A 185 -10.96 -15.05 -8.23
C ASP A 185 -11.31 -13.92 -7.25
N LEU A 186 -10.51 -13.76 -6.19
CA LEU A 186 -10.70 -12.70 -5.20
C LEU A 186 -10.19 -11.36 -5.70
N SER A 187 -9.10 -11.32 -6.48
CA SER A 187 -8.58 -10.08 -7.10
C SER A 187 -9.65 -9.43 -7.98
N GLY A 188 -10.26 -10.20 -8.87
CA GLY A 188 -11.34 -9.72 -9.75
C GLY A 188 -12.56 -9.26 -8.97
N LEU A 189 -13.02 -10.05 -7.98
CA LEU A 189 -14.14 -9.68 -7.12
C LEU A 189 -13.84 -8.39 -6.32
N PHE A 190 -12.64 -8.27 -5.77
CA PHE A 190 -12.22 -7.11 -4.98
C PHE A 190 -12.30 -5.82 -5.81
N VAL A 191 -11.75 -5.84 -7.03
CA VAL A 191 -11.81 -4.69 -7.95
C VAL A 191 -13.24 -4.40 -8.37
N GLU A 192 -14.05 -5.41 -8.70
CA GLU A 192 -15.47 -5.23 -9.05
C GLU A 192 -16.25 -4.55 -7.93
N ARG A 193 -16.02 -4.96 -6.67
CA ARG A 193 -16.77 -4.47 -5.51
C ARG A 193 -16.33 -3.09 -5.03
N TYR A 194 -15.11 -2.71 -5.35
CA TYR A 194 -14.61 -1.38 -5.02
C TYR A 194 -15.17 -0.29 -5.95
N LEU A 195 -15.44 -0.63 -7.22
CA LEU A 195 -15.92 0.28 -8.27
C LEU A 195 -17.40 0.64 -8.11
#